data_AF-A0A7K1Z6I4-F1
#
_entry.id   AF-A0A7K1Z6I4-F1
#
_cell.length_a   1.000
_cell.length_b   1.000
_cell.length_c   1.000
_cell.angle_alpha   90.00
_cell.angle_beta   90.00
_cell.angle_gamma   90.00
#
_symmetry.space_group_name_H-M   'P 1'
#
loop_
_entity.id
_entity.type
_entity.pdbx_description
1 polymer ?
#
loop_
_entity_poly.entity_id
_entity_poly.type
_entity_poly.pdbx_seq_one_letter_code
_entity_poly.pdbx_strand_id
1 'polypeptide(L)'
;MHLKVRTKYNKTSWSLSSKIKNRPSLPGEITLKKRSGLTGDGVDSFVGLPVIEAAPRARRPDWLRVKLPYGPVYRKLVDLIEDHDLHTVCQSARCPNMGECWTAGTATFMILGNVCTRSCGFCAVQTGRPEPGLDYDEPRRVADAARIMELKHVVVTSVNRDERKDGGAPIFAETIRRIREEIPGCTVEVLIPDFRGVWDALQIVLDERPDILNHNVESVPRLYRRVRPQADYERSLEVLRISKEQGLRTKSGIMVGLGETSEEVLELMDDFVRVGVDVMTIGQYLQPTRMHLDVEEFIHPDQFRWYKEVGEAKGIEHVESGPLVRSSYHAERHV
;
A
#
# COMPACT_ATOMS: atom_id res chain seq x y z
N MET A 1 0.47 -11.25 -59.00
CA MET A 1 1.54 -10.56 -59.76
C MET A 1 1.45 -9.07 -59.46
N HIS A 2 2.20 -8.59 -58.47
CA HIS A 2 3.55 -7.99 -58.63
C HIS A 2 3.54 -6.63 -59.31
N LEU A 3 3.51 -5.57 -58.50
CA LEU A 3 4.04 -4.26 -58.86
C LEU A 3 5.27 -4.00 -57.96
N LYS A 4 6.45 -4.30 -58.52
CA LYS A 4 7.75 -3.91 -57.99
C LYS A 4 8.05 -2.50 -58.49
N VAL A 5 8.15 -1.53 -57.57
CA VAL A 5 8.79 -0.25 -57.86
C VAL A 5 10.24 -0.32 -57.36
N ARG A 6 11.17 -0.25 -58.30
CA ARG A 6 12.62 -0.09 -58.07
C ARG A 6 12.91 1.38 -57.79
N THR A 7 13.63 1.67 -56.71
CA THR A 7 14.41 2.91 -56.59
C THR A 7 15.87 2.56 -56.34
N LYS A 8 16.71 2.94 -57.30
CA LYS A 8 18.17 2.99 -57.20
C LYS A 8 18.53 4.19 -56.32
N TYR A 9 19.39 4.01 -55.32
CA TYR A 9 20.18 5.12 -54.78
C TYR A 9 21.66 4.76 -54.79
N ASN A 10 22.40 5.68 -55.43
CA ASN A 10 23.82 5.67 -55.69
C ASN A 10 24.63 5.78 -54.39
N LYS A 11 25.67 4.95 -54.27
CA LYS A 11 26.77 5.19 -53.33
C LYS A 11 27.67 6.27 -53.91
N THR A 12 27.86 7.38 -53.19
CA THR A 12 29.00 8.27 -53.39
C THR A 12 29.60 8.59 -52.02
N SER A 13 30.87 8.26 -51.89
CA SER A 13 31.74 8.52 -50.76
C SER A 13 32.11 10.00 -50.70
N TRP A 14 31.98 10.61 -49.53
CA TRP A 14 32.71 11.83 -49.17
C TRP A 14 33.29 11.64 -47.77
N SER A 15 34.62 11.69 -47.69
CA SER A 15 35.37 11.84 -46.46
C SER A 15 35.29 13.30 -46.02
N LEU A 16 34.97 13.53 -44.74
CA LEU A 16 35.34 14.77 -44.06
C LEU A 16 35.65 14.48 -42.60
N SER A 17 36.94 14.54 -42.32
CA SER A 17 37.50 14.80 -41.00
C SER A 17 36.99 16.14 -40.48
N SER A 18 36.41 16.17 -39.28
CA SER A 18 36.60 17.28 -38.34
C SER A 18 36.14 16.87 -36.94
N LYS A 19 36.93 17.33 -35.96
CA LYS A 19 36.83 17.06 -34.54
C LYS A 19 35.55 17.67 -33.94
N ILE A 20 34.75 16.87 -33.25
CA ILE A 20 33.86 17.36 -32.19
C ILE A 20 34.23 16.57 -30.92
N LYS A 21 34.99 17.22 -30.04
CA LYS A 21 35.19 16.78 -28.65
C LYS A 21 34.02 17.35 -27.84
N ASN A 22 33.44 16.52 -26.97
CA ASN A 22 32.30 16.75 -26.07
C ASN A 22 30.91 16.42 -26.64
N ARG A 23 30.56 15.14 -26.55
CA ARG A 23 29.18 14.68 -26.33
C ARG A 23 29.08 14.12 -24.91
N PRO A 24 28.11 14.52 -24.07
CA PRO A 24 27.83 13.83 -22.83
C PRO A 24 27.31 12.42 -23.14
N SER A 25 27.87 11.42 -22.46
CA SER A 25 27.54 10.00 -22.62
C SER A 25 26.09 9.73 -22.18
N LEU A 26 25.31 9.09 -23.06
CA LEU A 26 23.99 8.55 -22.74
C LEU A 26 24.12 7.39 -21.73
N PRO A 27 23.20 7.21 -20.76
CA PRO A 27 23.22 6.05 -19.87
C PRO A 27 22.88 4.79 -20.68
N GLY A 28 23.84 3.88 -20.87
CA GLY A 28 23.57 2.60 -21.54
C GLY A 28 24.73 1.87 -22.22
N GLU A 29 25.97 2.38 -22.23
CA GLU A 29 27.11 1.61 -22.76
C GLU A 29 27.73 0.71 -21.67
N ILE A 30 27.25 -0.53 -21.60
CA ILE A 30 27.84 -1.59 -20.79
C ILE A 30 29.22 -1.91 -21.38
N THR A 31 30.29 -1.48 -20.70
CA THR A 31 31.65 -1.82 -21.09
C THR A 31 32.00 -3.21 -20.53
N LEU A 32 31.85 -4.25 -21.36
CA LEU A 32 32.28 -5.61 -21.01
C LEU A 32 33.83 -5.68 -20.98
N LYS A 33 34.42 -5.74 -19.78
CA LYS A 33 35.84 -6.08 -19.63
C LYS A 33 36.03 -7.57 -19.94
N LYS A 34 36.57 -7.90 -21.12
CA LYS A 34 37.13 -9.24 -21.38
C LYS A 34 38.35 -9.45 -20.48
N ARG A 35 38.29 -10.40 -19.54
CA ARG A 35 39.50 -10.96 -18.95
C ARG A 35 40.18 -11.85 -19.98
N SER A 36 41.39 -11.48 -20.36
CA SER A 36 42.32 -12.31 -21.13
C SER A 36 42.98 -13.33 -20.21
N GLY A 37 42.87 -14.61 -20.53
CA GLY A 37 43.67 -15.68 -19.92
C GLY A 37 42.88 -16.97 -19.71
N LEU A 38 42.91 -17.86 -20.69
CA LEU A 38 42.58 -19.29 -20.51
C LEU A 38 43.73 -20.10 -21.09
N THR A 39 44.53 -20.68 -20.21
CA THR A 39 45.41 -21.83 -20.49
C THR A 39 45.16 -22.85 -19.40
N GLY A 40 44.84 -24.08 -19.79
CA GLY A 40 44.95 -25.27 -18.93
C GLY A 40 43.63 -25.82 -18.40
N ASP A 41 43.15 -26.87 -19.08
CA ASP A 41 42.68 -28.16 -18.59
C ASP A 41 41.89 -28.26 -17.27
N GLY A 42 40.65 -28.79 -17.39
CA GLY A 42 40.01 -29.61 -16.36
C GLY A 42 39.00 -28.91 -15.47
N VAL A 43 37.74 -29.37 -15.56
CA VAL A 43 36.68 -29.29 -14.53
C VAL A 43 36.39 -27.93 -13.91
N ASP A 44 35.76 -27.02 -14.64
CA ASP A 44 34.86 -26.01 -14.05
C ASP A 44 34.10 -25.26 -15.14
N SER A 45 32.92 -25.78 -15.51
CA SER A 45 31.99 -25.13 -16.45
C SER A 45 30.78 -24.51 -15.74
N PHE A 46 30.99 -23.95 -14.55
CA PHE A 46 30.03 -22.98 -14.01
C PHE A 46 30.26 -21.63 -14.66
N VAL A 47 29.42 -21.31 -15.65
CA VAL A 47 29.28 -19.95 -16.17
C VAL A 47 28.87 -19.08 -14.97
N GLY A 48 29.84 -18.36 -14.41
CA GLY A 48 29.60 -17.44 -13.31
C GLY A 48 28.55 -16.42 -13.74
N LEU A 49 27.36 -16.49 -13.14
CA LEU A 49 26.31 -15.51 -13.34
C LEU A 49 26.88 -14.12 -12.98
N PRO A 50 26.61 -13.08 -13.78
CA PRO A 50 27.06 -11.74 -13.45
C PRO A 50 26.48 -11.35 -12.09
N VAL A 51 27.37 -11.08 -11.14
CA VAL A 51 27.00 -10.46 -9.86
C VAL A 51 26.63 -9.02 -10.18
N ILE A 52 25.34 -8.73 -10.22
CA ILE A 52 24.84 -7.36 -10.29
C ILE A 52 25.15 -6.74 -8.92
N GLU A 53 26.10 -5.81 -8.87
CA GLU A 53 26.35 -5.02 -7.66
C GLU A 53 25.05 -4.28 -7.31
N ALA A 54 24.48 -4.60 -6.14
CA ALA A 54 23.29 -3.91 -5.65
C ALA A 54 23.61 -2.43 -5.47
N ALA A 55 22.78 -1.55 -6.05
CA ALA A 55 22.95 -0.12 -5.89
C ALA A 55 22.98 0.26 -4.39
N PRO A 56 23.83 1.21 -3.97
CA PRO A 56 23.90 1.63 -2.58
C PRO A 56 22.55 2.18 -2.14
N ARG A 57 21.99 1.62 -1.06
CA ARG A 57 20.69 2.04 -0.53
C ARG A 57 20.74 3.49 -0.08
N ALA A 58 19.76 4.28 -0.50
CA ALA A 58 19.56 5.62 0.01
C ALA A 58 19.39 5.57 1.54
N ARG A 59 20.16 6.40 2.26
CA ARG A 59 20.03 6.52 3.72
C ARG A 59 18.69 7.18 4.04
N ARG A 60 17.99 6.68 5.06
CA ARG A 60 16.75 7.29 5.54
C ARG A 60 17.01 8.74 5.97
N PRO A 61 16.31 9.72 5.37
CA PRO A 61 16.44 11.13 5.72
C PRO A 61 16.05 11.42 7.16
N ASP A 62 16.51 12.56 7.68
CA ASP A 62 16.27 12.96 9.08
C ASP A 62 14.79 13.24 9.37
N TRP A 63 14.03 13.79 8.41
CA TRP A 63 12.59 14.06 8.53
C TRP A 63 11.72 12.80 8.59
N LEU A 64 12.29 11.62 8.31
CA LEU A 64 11.64 10.31 8.45
C LEU A 64 12.05 9.57 9.72
N ARG A 65 12.88 10.19 10.57
CA ARG A 65 13.28 9.60 11.86
C ARG A 65 12.28 9.97 12.93
N VAL A 66 11.74 8.93 13.54
CA VAL A 66 10.77 9.02 14.64
C VAL A 66 11.18 8.09 15.75
N LYS A 67 10.85 8.49 16.98
CA LYS A 67 11.02 7.63 18.15
C LYS A 67 9.85 6.66 18.18
N LEU A 68 10.14 5.37 18.22
CA LEU A 68 9.11 4.38 18.44
C LEU A 68 8.51 4.57 19.84
N PRO A 69 7.19 4.35 19.99
CA PRO A 69 6.55 4.44 21.29
C PRO A 69 7.15 3.41 22.24
N TYR A 70 7.41 3.82 23.49
CA TYR A 70 7.91 2.95 24.56
C TYR A 70 7.33 3.39 25.90
N GLY A 71 7.23 2.47 26.86
CA GLY A 71 6.82 2.77 28.23
C GLY A 71 5.71 1.85 28.78
N PRO A 72 5.27 2.09 30.02
CA PRO A 72 4.23 1.28 30.67
C PRO A 72 2.88 1.32 29.95
N VAL A 73 2.51 2.48 29.41
CA VAL A 73 1.27 2.69 28.65
C VAL A 73 1.28 1.82 27.38
N TYR A 74 2.35 1.91 26.59
CA TYR A 74 2.54 1.05 25.41
C TYR A 74 2.50 -0.45 25.75
N ARG A 75 3.16 -0.87 26.84
CA ARG A 75 3.13 -2.28 27.27
C ARG A 75 1.71 -2.76 27.59
N LYS A 76 0.94 -1.99 28.36
CA LYS A 76 -0.46 -2.33 28.65
C LYS A 76 -1.30 -2.54 27.39
N LEU A 77 -1.05 -1.76 26.35
CA LEU A 77 -1.73 -1.94 25.06
C LEU A 77 -1.34 -3.27 24.40
N VAL A 78 -0.03 -3.56 24.35
CA VAL A 78 0.46 -4.82 23.78
C VAL A 78 -0.09 -6.01 24.56
N ASP A 79 -0.02 -5.96 25.89
CA ASP A 79 -0.53 -6.98 26.79
C ASP A 79 -2.04 -7.18 26.59
N LEU A 80 -2.83 -6.11 26.48
CA LEU A 80 -4.28 -6.19 26.22
C LEU A 80 -4.59 -6.88 24.89
N ILE A 81 -3.86 -6.55 23.82
CA ILE A 81 -4.06 -7.17 22.51
C ILE A 81 -3.70 -8.66 22.55
N GLU A 82 -2.62 -9.02 23.25
CA GLU A 82 -2.19 -10.42 23.43
C GLU A 82 -3.18 -11.21 24.31
N ASP A 83 -3.62 -10.64 25.43
CA ASP A 83 -4.57 -11.26 26.38
C ASP A 83 -5.94 -11.54 25.73
N HIS A 84 -6.33 -10.73 24.74
CA HIS A 84 -7.56 -10.89 23.98
C HIS A 84 -7.40 -11.76 22.71
N ASP A 85 -6.22 -12.32 22.45
CA ASP A 85 -5.90 -13.07 21.23
C ASP A 85 -6.33 -12.30 19.96
N LEU A 86 -5.88 -11.05 19.89
CA LEU A 86 -6.14 -10.12 18.80
C LEU A 86 -4.86 -9.74 18.06
N HIS A 87 -5.02 -9.15 16.89
CA HIS A 87 -3.93 -8.57 16.13
C HIS A 87 -4.19 -7.11 15.80
N THR A 88 -3.12 -6.34 15.65
CA THR A 88 -3.20 -4.97 15.15
C THR A 88 -2.19 -4.78 14.01
N VAL A 89 -2.61 -4.09 12.94
CA VAL A 89 -1.68 -3.66 11.89
C VAL A 89 -0.58 -2.78 12.47
N CYS A 90 -0.90 -2.02 13.51
CA CYS A 90 0.02 -1.20 14.28
C CYS A 90 1.25 -1.97 14.75
N GLN A 91 1.06 -3.15 15.36
CA GLN A 91 2.15 -4.02 15.83
C GLN A 91 2.87 -4.68 14.64
N SER A 92 2.12 -5.28 13.71
CA SER A 92 2.71 -5.99 12.56
C SER A 92 3.58 -5.08 11.69
N ALA A 93 3.17 -3.82 11.50
CA ALA A 93 3.89 -2.83 10.71
C ALA A 93 4.88 -1.97 11.52
N ARG A 94 5.02 -2.19 12.83
CA ARG A 94 5.82 -1.35 13.75
C ARG A 94 5.53 0.13 13.58
N CYS A 95 4.25 0.47 13.60
CA CYS A 95 3.76 1.80 13.24
C CYS A 95 4.35 2.87 14.18
N PRO A 96 4.95 3.94 13.65
CA PRO A 96 5.49 5.00 14.51
C PRO A 96 4.41 5.85 15.18
N ASN A 97 3.16 5.79 14.68
CA ASN A 97 2.08 6.68 15.09
C ASN A 97 1.25 6.12 16.25
N MET A 98 1.55 4.91 16.77
CA MET A 98 0.65 4.22 17.72
C MET A 98 0.35 5.02 18.98
N GLY A 99 1.37 5.68 19.55
CA GLY A 99 1.19 6.49 20.76
C GLY A 99 0.26 7.68 20.53
N GLU A 100 0.38 8.32 19.37
CA GLU A 100 -0.45 9.47 19.00
C GLU A 100 -1.90 9.03 18.70
N CYS A 101 -2.08 8.01 17.85
CA CYS A 101 -3.40 7.47 17.52
C CYS A 101 -4.17 7.06 18.78
N TRP A 102 -3.52 6.34 19.69
CA TRP A 102 -4.20 5.89 20.89
C TRP A 102 -4.53 7.04 21.85
N THR A 103 -3.64 8.03 21.98
CA THR A 103 -3.94 9.23 22.79
C THR A 103 -5.13 10.02 22.22
N ALA A 104 -5.35 9.95 20.90
CA ALA A 104 -6.53 10.53 20.25
C ALA A 104 -7.81 9.69 20.44
N GLY A 105 -7.73 8.51 21.07
CA GLY A 105 -8.86 7.59 21.23
C GLY A 105 -9.12 6.74 19.98
N THR A 106 -8.08 6.45 19.20
CA THR A 106 -8.15 5.67 17.95
C THR A 106 -7.21 4.47 17.96
N ALA A 107 -7.69 3.31 17.51
CA ALA A 107 -6.85 2.15 17.24
C ALA A 107 -7.30 1.38 16.01
N THR A 108 -6.39 0.59 15.44
CA THR A 108 -6.67 -0.27 14.27
C THR A 108 -6.52 -1.74 14.61
N PHE A 109 -7.63 -2.48 14.58
CA PHE A 109 -7.65 -3.93 14.78
C PHE A 109 -7.55 -4.64 13.43
N MET A 110 -6.76 -5.72 13.40
CA MET A 110 -6.62 -6.61 12.26
C MET A 110 -7.33 -7.93 12.58
N ILE A 111 -8.52 -8.12 12.01
CA ILE A 111 -9.32 -9.33 12.17
C ILE A 111 -8.93 -10.39 11.13
N LEU A 112 -9.49 -11.60 11.28
CA LEU A 112 -9.27 -12.77 10.44
C LEU A 112 -7.87 -13.39 10.55
N GLY A 113 -7.14 -13.07 11.62
CA GLY A 113 -5.79 -13.55 11.89
C GLY A 113 -4.67 -12.65 11.34
N ASN A 114 -3.45 -13.18 11.33
CA ASN A 114 -2.22 -12.47 10.92
C ASN A 114 -1.50 -13.10 9.72
N VAL A 115 -2.12 -14.09 9.07
CA VAL A 115 -1.63 -14.74 7.85
C VAL A 115 -2.55 -14.39 6.69
N CYS A 116 -1.99 -13.84 5.62
CA CYS A 116 -2.71 -13.37 4.44
C CYS A 116 -2.53 -14.32 3.25
N THR A 117 -3.59 -14.55 2.48
CA THR A 117 -3.52 -15.31 1.22
C THR A 117 -2.80 -14.58 0.08
N ARG A 118 -2.48 -13.28 0.28
CA ARG A 118 -1.82 -12.42 -0.70
C ARG A 118 -0.41 -12.01 -0.28
N SER A 119 0.45 -11.79 -1.27
CA SER A 119 1.85 -11.38 -1.16
C SER A 119 2.09 -10.01 -1.80
N CYS A 120 1.43 -8.98 -1.25
CA CYS A 120 1.69 -7.60 -1.70
C CYS A 120 3.14 -7.22 -1.38
N GLY A 121 3.87 -6.68 -2.36
CA GLY A 121 5.32 -6.49 -2.28
C GLY A 121 5.77 -5.48 -1.21
N PHE A 122 4.84 -4.71 -0.66
CA PHE A 122 5.07 -3.69 0.38
C PHE A 122 4.63 -4.15 1.78
N CYS A 123 3.83 -5.21 1.90
CA CYS A 123 3.07 -5.50 3.12
C CYS A 123 3.87 -6.39 4.07
N ALA A 124 3.97 -5.98 5.35
CA ALA A 124 4.72 -6.71 6.38
C ALA A 124 3.97 -7.93 6.96
N VAL A 125 2.69 -8.10 6.61
CA VAL A 125 1.86 -9.20 7.11
C VAL A 125 2.31 -10.52 6.48
N GLN A 126 2.37 -11.58 7.26
CA GLN A 126 2.86 -12.87 6.81
C GLN A 126 1.98 -13.43 5.69
N THR A 127 2.58 -13.81 4.56
CA THR A 127 1.86 -14.55 3.52
C THR A 127 1.85 -16.04 3.86
N GLY A 128 0.70 -16.68 3.70
CA GLY A 128 0.58 -18.13 3.90
C GLY A 128 -0.86 -18.60 3.71
N ARG A 129 -1.11 -19.86 4.09
CA ARG A 129 -2.46 -20.39 4.20
C ARG A 129 -2.97 -20.14 5.62
N PRO A 130 -4.05 -19.37 5.81
CA PRO A 130 -4.66 -19.18 7.12
C PRO A 130 -5.17 -20.51 7.70
N GLU A 131 -5.31 -20.57 9.02
CA GLU A 131 -5.96 -21.71 9.69
C GLU A 131 -7.39 -21.91 9.14
N PRO A 132 -7.86 -23.17 9.03
CA PRO A 132 -9.20 -23.44 8.52
C PRO A 132 -10.28 -22.85 9.43
N GLY A 133 -11.30 -22.24 8.81
CA GLY A 133 -12.45 -21.68 9.53
C GLY A 133 -12.32 -20.18 9.82
N LEU A 134 -13.29 -19.69 10.59
CA LEU A 134 -13.35 -18.33 11.10
C LEU A 134 -13.52 -18.42 12.61
N ASP A 135 -12.83 -17.53 13.33
CA ASP A 135 -13.16 -17.29 14.72
C ASP A 135 -14.37 -16.34 14.78
N TYR A 136 -15.53 -16.90 15.09
CA TYR A 136 -16.77 -16.13 15.20
C TYR A 136 -16.89 -15.34 16.51
N ASP A 137 -16.00 -15.56 17.49
CA ASP A 137 -15.94 -14.78 18.74
C ASP A 137 -14.96 -13.59 18.65
N GLU A 138 -14.09 -13.55 17.62
CA GLU A 138 -13.17 -12.43 17.36
C GLU A 138 -13.87 -11.05 17.36
N PRO A 139 -15.05 -10.86 16.73
CA PRO A 139 -15.82 -9.62 16.81
C PRO A 139 -16.11 -9.13 18.24
N ARG A 140 -16.49 -10.04 19.15
CA ARG A 140 -16.77 -9.71 20.55
C ARG A 140 -15.49 -9.27 21.25
N ARG A 141 -14.38 -9.98 21.03
CA ARG A 141 -13.08 -9.64 21.63
C ARG A 141 -12.58 -8.28 21.16
N VAL A 142 -12.76 -7.94 19.88
CA VAL A 142 -12.45 -6.60 19.35
C VAL A 142 -13.26 -5.52 20.06
N ALA A 143 -14.57 -5.71 20.20
CA ALA A 143 -15.43 -4.74 20.89
C ALA A 143 -15.05 -4.58 22.37
N ASP A 144 -14.75 -5.69 23.08
CA ASP A 144 -14.27 -5.65 24.46
C ASP A 144 -12.95 -4.88 24.60
N ALA A 145 -11.97 -5.18 23.74
CA ALA A 145 -10.69 -4.49 23.75
C ALA A 145 -10.87 -2.99 23.46
N ALA A 146 -11.67 -2.64 22.45
CA ALA A 146 -11.99 -1.26 22.12
C ALA A 146 -12.67 -0.51 23.29
N ARG A 147 -13.55 -1.18 24.03
CA ARG A 147 -14.24 -0.63 25.20
C ARG A 147 -13.28 -0.41 26.37
N ILE A 148 -12.42 -1.38 26.65
CA ILE A 148 -11.36 -1.28 27.70
C ILE A 148 -10.39 -0.14 27.37
N MET A 149 -10.12 0.08 26.08
CA MET A 149 -9.26 1.16 25.58
C MET A 149 -9.95 2.53 25.52
N GLU A 150 -11.26 2.61 25.82
CA GLU A 150 -12.08 3.82 25.76
C GLU A 150 -11.99 4.53 24.40
N LEU A 151 -12.00 3.75 23.31
CA LEU A 151 -11.89 4.28 21.96
C LEU A 151 -13.14 5.06 21.54
N LYS A 152 -12.91 6.16 20.82
CA LYS A 152 -13.95 7.00 20.21
C LYS A 152 -14.11 6.73 18.72
N HIS A 153 -13.05 6.23 18.09
CA HIS A 153 -13.02 5.84 16.70
C HIS A 153 -12.26 4.51 16.58
N VAL A 154 -12.89 3.52 15.95
CA VAL A 154 -12.28 2.20 15.74
C VAL A 154 -12.10 1.95 14.25
N VAL A 155 -10.87 1.63 13.85
CA VAL A 155 -10.57 1.17 12.50
C VAL A 155 -10.49 -0.36 12.52
N VAL A 156 -11.26 -1.03 11.67
CA VAL A 156 -11.23 -2.49 11.50
C VAL A 156 -10.67 -2.81 10.13
N THR A 157 -9.63 -3.62 10.06
CA THR A 157 -9.06 -4.14 8.81
C THR A 157 -8.81 -5.63 8.91
N SER A 158 -8.39 -6.27 7.83
CA SER A 158 -8.13 -7.71 7.84
C SER A 158 -6.98 -8.12 6.93
N VAL A 159 -6.51 -9.34 7.16
CA VAL A 159 -5.84 -10.12 6.12
C VAL A 159 -6.81 -10.47 4.99
N ASN A 160 -6.28 -10.81 3.81
CA ASN A 160 -7.11 -11.41 2.76
C ASN A 160 -7.38 -12.89 3.07
N ARG A 161 -8.63 -13.32 2.85
CA ARG A 161 -9.12 -14.70 3.00
C ARG A 161 -9.65 -15.24 1.67
N ASP A 162 -8.81 -15.24 0.64
CA ASP A 162 -9.21 -15.63 -0.73
C ASP A 162 -9.59 -17.12 -0.85
N GLU A 163 -9.26 -17.96 0.13
CA GLU A 163 -9.72 -19.34 0.18
C GLU A 163 -11.23 -19.47 0.48
N ARG A 164 -11.86 -18.38 0.96
CA ARG A 164 -13.30 -18.31 1.19
C ARG A 164 -14.04 -17.59 0.06
N LYS A 165 -15.30 -17.96 -0.16
CA LYS A 165 -16.17 -17.28 -1.13
C LYS A 165 -16.57 -15.88 -0.68
N ASP A 166 -16.83 -15.71 0.62
CA ASP A 166 -17.24 -14.46 1.25
C ASP A 166 -16.06 -13.56 1.67
N GLY A 167 -14.82 -14.01 1.48
CA GLY A 167 -13.61 -13.29 1.86
C GLY A 167 -13.52 -12.88 3.34
N GLY A 168 -14.36 -13.45 4.22
CA GLY A 168 -14.46 -13.06 5.63
C GLY A 168 -15.37 -11.86 5.92
N ALA A 169 -16.13 -11.37 4.95
CA ALA A 169 -17.06 -10.25 5.13
C ALA A 169 -18.04 -10.38 6.32
N PRO A 170 -18.57 -11.57 6.68
CA PRO A 170 -19.44 -11.71 7.86
C PRO A 170 -18.77 -11.30 9.18
N ILE A 171 -17.45 -11.47 9.31
CA ILE A 171 -16.72 -11.06 10.52
C ILE A 171 -16.60 -9.54 10.58
N PHE A 172 -16.31 -8.86 9.46
CA PHE A 172 -16.38 -7.39 9.41
C PHE A 172 -17.75 -6.88 9.87
N ALA A 173 -18.81 -7.45 9.32
CA ALA A 173 -20.17 -7.03 9.65
C ALA A 173 -20.48 -7.21 11.14
N GLU A 174 -20.18 -8.38 11.69
CA GLU A 174 -20.38 -8.65 13.12
C GLU A 174 -19.49 -7.75 14.00
N THR A 175 -18.25 -7.46 13.60
CA THR A 175 -17.37 -6.54 14.36
C THR A 175 -17.97 -5.13 14.42
N ILE A 176 -18.52 -4.61 13.32
CA ILE A 176 -19.19 -3.30 13.31
C ILE A 176 -20.37 -3.29 14.31
N ARG A 177 -21.23 -4.33 14.29
CA ARG A 177 -22.36 -4.45 15.22
C ARG A 177 -21.92 -4.46 16.67
N ARG A 178 -20.96 -5.32 17.01
CA ARG A 178 -20.46 -5.46 18.39
C ARG A 178 -19.85 -4.19 18.92
N ILE A 179 -19.06 -3.47 18.12
CA ILE A 179 -18.49 -2.18 18.54
C ILE A 179 -19.60 -1.17 18.85
N ARG A 180 -20.63 -1.08 18.00
CA ARG A 180 -21.73 -0.13 18.20
C ARG A 180 -22.61 -0.47 19.40
N GLU A 181 -22.83 -1.77 19.65
CA GLU A 181 -23.58 -2.26 20.81
C GLU A 181 -22.84 -1.97 22.13
N GLU A 182 -21.54 -2.26 22.18
CA GLU A 182 -20.72 -2.15 23.39
C GLU A 182 -20.24 -0.72 23.68
N ILE A 183 -20.14 0.13 22.65
CA ILE A 183 -19.58 1.49 22.74
C ILE A 183 -20.49 2.49 22.02
N PRO A 184 -21.62 2.89 22.63
CA PRO A 184 -22.54 3.86 22.03
C PRO A 184 -21.83 5.18 21.67
N GLY A 185 -21.98 5.63 20.43
CA GLY A 185 -21.34 6.84 19.91
C GLY A 185 -19.92 6.65 19.38
N CYS A 186 -19.35 5.45 19.44
CA CYS A 186 -18.11 5.13 18.74
C CYS A 186 -18.35 5.10 17.24
N THR A 187 -17.49 5.79 16.50
CA THR A 187 -17.49 5.75 15.02
C THR A 187 -16.62 4.59 14.54
N VAL A 188 -16.99 3.98 13.42
CA VAL A 188 -16.31 2.79 12.88
C VAL A 188 -15.87 3.02 11.43
N GLU A 189 -14.56 2.99 11.19
CA GLU A 189 -13.97 2.88 9.85
C GLU A 189 -13.65 1.42 9.54
N VAL A 190 -13.98 0.96 8.33
CA VAL A 190 -13.49 -0.34 7.85
C VAL A 190 -12.51 -0.17 6.71
N LEU A 191 -11.31 -0.75 6.82
CA LEU A 191 -10.34 -0.87 5.73
C LEU A 191 -10.40 -2.29 5.16
N ILE A 192 -11.15 -2.45 4.07
CA ILE A 192 -11.55 -3.75 3.52
C ILE A 192 -10.65 -4.22 2.37
N PRO A 193 -10.55 -5.55 2.14
CA PRO A 193 -10.00 -6.10 0.91
C PRO A 193 -10.93 -5.83 -0.29
N ASP A 194 -10.48 -6.19 -1.50
CA ASP A 194 -11.29 -6.05 -2.73
C ASP A 194 -12.33 -7.18 -2.91
N PHE A 195 -12.39 -8.13 -1.96
CA PHE A 195 -13.20 -9.36 -2.00
C PHE A 195 -13.12 -10.14 -3.33
N ARG A 196 -12.03 -9.95 -4.10
CA ARG A 196 -11.87 -10.42 -5.48
C ARG A 196 -12.98 -9.98 -6.44
N GLY A 197 -13.78 -8.98 -6.10
CA GLY A 197 -14.93 -8.54 -6.89
C GLY A 197 -16.18 -9.39 -6.67
N VAL A 198 -16.25 -10.14 -5.57
CA VAL A 198 -17.49 -10.79 -5.14
C VAL A 198 -18.36 -9.75 -4.46
N TRP A 199 -19.26 -9.13 -5.23
CA TRP A 199 -20.06 -8.00 -4.76
C TRP A 199 -21.04 -8.35 -3.64
N ASP A 200 -21.53 -9.60 -3.58
CA ASP A 200 -22.33 -10.08 -2.45
C ASP A 200 -21.53 -10.03 -1.13
N ALA A 201 -20.23 -10.30 -1.17
CA ALA A 201 -19.36 -10.19 0.00
C ALA A 201 -19.13 -8.74 0.39
N LEU A 202 -18.93 -7.85 -0.59
CA LEU A 202 -18.88 -6.41 -0.34
C LEU A 202 -20.18 -5.93 0.34
N GLN A 203 -21.33 -6.32 -0.20
CA GLN A 203 -22.65 -5.91 0.28
C GLN A 203 -22.87 -6.23 1.76
N ILE A 204 -22.42 -7.40 2.22
CA ILE A 204 -22.48 -7.79 3.65
C ILE A 204 -21.85 -6.72 4.56
N VAL A 205 -20.75 -6.08 4.13
CA VAL A 205 -20.11 -5.01 4.90
C VAL A 205 -20.84 -3.67 4.72
N LEU A 206 -21.32 -3.37 3.51
CA LEU A 206 -22.04 -2.12 3.21
C LEU A 206 -23.37 -2.01 3.96
N ASP A 207 -24.05 -3.14 4.16
CA ASP A 207 -25.33 -3.21 4.87
C ASP A 207 -25.20 -2.78 6.34
N GLU A 208 -24.01 -2.93 6.93
CA GLU A 208 -23.71 -2.46 8.30
C GLU A 208 -23.39 -0.96 8.38
N ARG A 209 -23.34 -0.26 7.24
CA ARG A 209 -23.22 1.21 7.17
C ARG A 209 -22.07 1.74 8.02
N PRO A 210 -20.81 1.31 7.82
CA PRO A 210 -19.68 1.87 8.56
C PRO A 210 -19.60 3.39 8.34
N ASP A 211 -19.12 4.13 9.34
CA ASP A 211 -19.01 5.59 9.27
C ASP A 211 -18.05 6.01 8.16
N ILE A 212 -16.98 5.23 7.94
CA ILE A 212 -16.08 5.37 6.79
C ILE A 212 -15.83 3.99 6.18
N LEU A 213 -16.02 3.88 4.86
CA LEU A 213 -15.53 2.74 4.09
C LEU A 213 -14.22 3.09 3.41
N ASN A 214 -13.17 2.41 3.82
CA ASN A 214 -11.83 2.56 3.28
C ASN A 214 -11.44 1.33 2.43
N HIS A 215 -10.96 1.59 1.22
CA HIS A 215 -10.28 0.59 0.40
C HIS A 215 -9.09 1.24 -0.29
N ASN A 216 -7.88 0.90 0.16
CA ASN A 216 -6.67 1.48 -0.44
C ASN A 216 -6.43 0.91 -1.85
N VAL A 217 -6.08 1.80 -2.78
CA VAL A 217 -5.53 1.44 -4.08
C VAL A 217 -4.01 1.20 -3.99
N GLU A 218 -3.34 1.84 -3.03
CA GLU A 218 -1.91 1.70 -2.67
C GLU A 218 -0.91 2.29 -3.66
N SER A 219 -1.14 2.22 -4.97
CA SER A 219 -0.18 2.67 -5.98
C SER A 219 -0.85 2.95 -7.34
N VAL A 220 -0.14 3.70 -8.18
CA VAL A 220 -0.55 4.05 -9.56
C VAL A 220 -0.70 2.82 -10.49
N PRO A 221 -1.52 2.90 -11.55
CA PRO A 221 -1.82 1.77 -12.44
C PRO A 221 -0.59 1.04 -13.01
N ARG A 222 0.42 1.79 -13.46
CA ARG A 222 1.65 1.22 -14.05
C ARG A 222 2.39 0.30 -13.08
N LEU A 223 2.39 0.63 -11.80
CA LEU A 223 3.07 -0.12 -10.75
C LEU A 223 2.20 -1.22 -10.12
N TYR A 224 0.91 -1.25 -10.43
CA TYR A 224 -0.06 -2.05 -9.69
C TYR A 224 0.30 -3.53 -9.60
N ARG A 225 0.70 -4.15 -10.72
CA ARG A 225 1.10 -5.57 -10.76
C ARG A 225 2.38 -5.86 -9.97
N ARG A 226 3.29 -4.89 -9.88
CA ARG A 226 4.54 -4.99 -9.09
C ARG A 226 4.23 -4.87 -7.59
N VAL A 227 3.34 -3.95 -7.22
CA VAL A 227 3.02 -3.62 -5.82
C VAL A 227 2.00 -4.60 -5.23
N ARG A 228 0.96 -4.96 -5.99
CA ARG A 228 -0.16 -5.82 -5.60
C ARG A 228 -0.45 -6.88 -6.68
N PRO A 229 0.37 -7.94 -6.80
CA PRO A 229 0.28 -8.91 -7.89
C PRO A 229 -1.07 -9.66 -7.99
N GLN A 230 -1.85 -9.68 -6.90
CA GLN A 230 -3.14 -10.38 -6.81
C GLN A 230 -4.35 -9.42 -6.73
N ALA A 231 -4.15 -8.11 -6.75
CA ALA A 231 -5.22 -7.13 -6.81
C ALA A 231 -5.41 -6.63 -8.25
N ASP A 232 -6.54 -5.96 -8.51
CA ASP A 232 -6.81 -5.29 -9.78
C ASP A 232 -7.18 -3.81 -9.53
N TYR A 233 -6.62 -2.89 -10.33
CA TYR A 233 -6.76 -1.43 -10.11
C TYR A 233 -8.20 -0.99 -10.33
N GLU A 234 -8.81 -1.37 -11.45
CA GLU A 234 -10.19 -1.03 -11.79
C GLU A 234 -11.17 -1.63 -10.78
N ARG A 235 -10.95 -2.88 -10.36
CA ARG A 235 -11.74 -3.48 -9.28
C ARG A 235 -11.65 -2.71 -7.97
N SER A 236 -10.49 -2.14 -7.65
CA SER A 236 -10.30 -1.39 -6.42
C SER A 236 -11.04 -0.04 -6.48
N LEU A 237 -11.03 0.62 -7.63
CA LEU A 237 -11.86 1.79 -7.89
C LEU A 237 -13.36 1.44 -7.86
N GLU A 238 -13.74 0.28 -8.38
CA GLU A 238 -15.13 -0.19 -8.39
C GLU A 238 -15.69 -0.43 -6.99
N VAL A 239 -14.89 -0.98 -6.06
CA VAL A 239 -15.26 -1.10 -4.64
C VAL A 239 -15.62 0.27 -4.05
N LEU A 240 -14.80 1.29 -4.33
CA LEU A 240 -15.03 2.66 -3.85
C LEU A 240 -16.27 3.28 -4.48
N ARG A 241 -16.46 3.12 -5.80
CA ARG A 241 -17.62 3.61 -6.54
C ARG A 241 -18.92 3.04 -6.00
N ILE A 242 -19.02 1.71 -5.86
CA ILE A 242 -20.21 1.02 -5.33
C ILE A 242 -20.53 1.51 -3.92
N SER A 243 -19.51 1.66 -3.08
CA SER A 243 -19.67 2.12 -1.70
C SER A 243 -20.20 3.56 -1.65
N LYS A 244 -19.68 4.44 -2.50
CA LYS A 244 -20.12 5.83 -2.61
C LYS A 244 -21.55 5.95 -3.10
N GLU A 245 -21.93 5.16 -4.10
CA GLU A 245 -23.30 5.12 -4.65
C GLU A 245 -24.34 4.67 -3.64
N GLN A 246 -23.94 3.90 -2.63
CA GLN A 246 -24.80 3.53 -1.50
C GLN A 246 -24.85 4.58 -0.38
N GLY A 247 -24.19 5.72 -0.57
CA GLY A 247 -24.20 6.86 0.34
C GLY A 247 -23.21 6.76 1.50
N LEU A 248 -22.23 5.85 1.43
CA LEU A 248 -21.17 5.80 2.43
C LEU A 248 -20.10 6.86 2.16
N ARG A 249 -19.47 7.34 3.23
CA ARG A 249 -18.26 8.13 3.12
C ARG A 249 -17.09 7.22 2.75
N THR A 250 -16.41 7.53 1.66
CA THR A 250 -15.37 6.65 1.09
C THR A 250 -13.98 7.21 1.30
N LYS A 251 -13.03 6.31 1.51
CA LYS A 251 -11.63 6.63 1.75
C LYS A 251 -10.73 5.70 0.96
N SER A 252 -9.60 6.24 0.50
CA SER A 252 -8.55 5.44 -0.10
C SER A 252 -7.18 6.04 0.18
N GLY A 253 -6.15 5.22 0.06
CA GLY A 253 -4.79 5.62 0.30
C GLY A 253 -3.83 5.11 -0.76
N ILE A 254 -2.72 5.84 -0.90
CA ILE A 254 -1.56 5.44 -1.69
C ILE A 254 -0.28 5.59 -0.87
N MET A 255 0.72 4.81 -1.25
CA MET A 255 2.09 5.00 -0.80
C MET A 255 2.93 5.56 -1.94
N VAL A 256 3.76 6.55 -1.64
CA VAL A 256 4.71 7.15 -2.58
C VAL A 256 6.15 6.76 -2.24
N GLY A 257 7.04 6.80 -3.24
CA GLY A 257 8.41 6.32 -3.18
C GLY A 257 8.62 4.91 -3.73
N LEU A 258 7.67 4.38 -4.50
CA LEU A 258 7.71 3.06 -5.16
C LEU A 258 8.09 3.13 -6.64
N GLY A 259 8.35 4.35 -7.14
CA GLY A 259 8.80 4.64 -8.51
C GLY A 259 7.72 5.24 -9.40
N GLU A 260 6.61 5.69 -8.82
CA GLU A 260 5.59 6.51 -9.47
C GLU A 260 6.12 7.92 -9.77
N THR A 261 5.61 8.56 -10.82
CA THR A 261 5.85 9.99 -11.04
C THR A 261 4.75 10.83 -10.41
N SER A 262 5.03 12.11 -10.19
CA SER A 262 4.02 13.06 -9.71
C SER A 262 2.81 13.12 -10.63
N GLU A 263 3.00 13.09 -11.94
CA GLU A 263 1.91 13.11 -12.92
C GLU A 263 0.98 11.90 -12.77
N GLU A 264 1.54 10.70 -12.56
CA GLU A 264 0.75 9.49 -12.32
C GLU A 264 -0.04 9.56 -11.00
N VAL A 265 0.51 10.22 -9.97
CA VAL A 265 -0.22 10.48 -8.73
C VAL A 265 -1.38 11.44 -8.97
N LEU A 266 -1.19 12.47 -9.80
CA LEU A 266 -2.26 13.42 -10.15
C LEU A 266 -3.36 12.77 -11.01
N GLU A 267 -3.01 11.89 -11.94
CA GLU A 267 -3.97 11.09 -12.72
C GLU A 267 -4.78 10.15 -11.81
N LEU A 268 -4.14 9.54 -10.81
CA LEU A 268 -4.83 8.73 -9.81
C LEU A 268 -5.79 9.59 -8.94
N MET A 269 -5.44 10.84 -8.63
CA MET A 269 -6.38 11.75 -7.96
C MET A 269 -7.61 12.03 -8.84
N ASP A 270 -7.43 12.15 -10.16
CA ASP A 270 -8.57 12.30 -11.09
C ASP A 270 -9.46 11.06 -11.10
N ASP A 271 -8.87 9.86 -10.99
CA ASP A 271 -9.62 8.61 -10.82
C ASP A 271 -10.41 8.59 -9.50
N PHE A 272 -9.81 9.07 -8.41
CA PHE A 272 -10.45 9.16 -7.09
C PHE A 272 -11.65 10.13 -7.12
N VAL A 273 -11.49 11.30 -7.73
CA VAL A 273 -12.59 12.25 -7.93
C VAL A 273 -13.70 11.61 -8.78
N ARG A 274 -13.34 10.91 -9.85
CA ARG A 274 -14.31 10.24 -10.75
C ARG A 274 -15.18 9.22 -10.02
N VAL A 275 -14.62 8.44 -9.10
CA VAL A 275 -15.37 7.43 -8.31
C VAL A 275 -15.93 7.97 -7.00
N GLY A 276 -15.72 9.25 -6.71
CA GLY A 276 -16.28 9.95 -5.55
C GLY A 276 -15.63 9.56 -4.22
N VAL A 277 -14.30 9.42 -4.19
CA VAL A 277 -13.52 9.29 -2.94
C VAL A 277 -13.60 10.59 -2.15
N ASP A 278 -14.05 10.51 -0.90
CA ASP A 278 -14.14 11.69 -0.01
C ASP A 278 -12.80 11.99 0.68
N VAL A 279 -12.09 10.94 1.10
CA VAL A 279 -10.87 11.07 1.89
C VAL A 279 -9.70 10.35 1.22
N MET A 280 -8.60 11.06 0.99
CA MET A 280 -7.37 10.50 0.45
C MET A 280 -6.25 10.55 1.49
N THR A 281 -5.52 9.44 1.67
CA THR A 281 -4.28 9.41 2.47
C THR A 281 -3.06 9.17 1.59
N ILE A 282 -1.99 9.96 1.76
CA ILE A 282 -0.74 9.84 1.01
C ILE A 282 0.43 9.73 1.98
N GLY A 283 1.08 8.57 2.02
CA GLY A 283 2.19 8.28 2.92
C GLY A 283 3.47 7.86 2.21
N GLN A 284 4.64 8.04 2.82
CA GLN A 284 5.88 7.46 2.32
C GLN A 284 5.84 5.94 2.49
N TYR A 285 6.16 5.21 1.42
CA TYR A 285 6.48 3.79 1.50
C TYR A 285 7.74 3.59 2.34
N LEU A 286 7.62 2.80 3.41
CA LEU A 286 8.73 2.38 4.24
C LEU A 286 8.91 0.87 4.11
N GLN A 287 10.03 0.46 3.49
CA GLN A 287 10.37 -0.94 3.29
C GLN A 287 10.40 -1.71 4.63
N PRO A 288 9.54 -2.74 4.84
CA PRO A 288 9.51 -3.51 6.08
C PRO A 288 10.77 -4.35 6.30
N THR A 289 11.20 -5.08 5.28
CA THR A 289 12.40 -5.93 5.31
C THR A 289 13.11 -5.88 3.95
N ARG A 290 14.35 -6.39 3.89
CA ARG A 290 15.13 -6.44 2.64
C ARG A 290 14.51 -7.30 1.53
N MET A 291 13.52 -8.13 1.85
CA MET A 291 12.81 -8.98 0.89
C MET A 291 11.61 -8.28 0.23
N HIS A 292 11.21 -7.11 0.74
CA HIS A 292 10.13 -6.31 0.18
C HIS A 292 10.66 -5.37 -0.90
N LEU A 293 9.75 -4.75 -1.66
CA LEU A 293 10.10 -3.75 -2.67
C LEU A 293 11.07 -2.71 -2.12
N ASP A 294 12.06 -2.32 -2.91
CA ASP A 294 12.98 -1.25 -2.52
C ASP A 294 12.27 0.10 -2.54
N VAL A 295 12.76 1.02 -1.71
CA VAL A 295 12.35 2.43 -1.77
C VAL A 295 13.11 3.06 -2.94
N GLU A 296 12.38 3.48 -3.97
CA GLU A 296 12.94 4.16 -5.14
C GLU A 296 13.27 5.62 -4.82
N GLU A 297 12.41 6.28 -4.03
CA GLU A 297 12.58 7.68 -3.64
C GLU A 297 12.06 7.96 -2.23
N PHE A 298 12.78 8.82 -1.49
CA PHE A 298 12.26 9.41 -0.26
C PHE A 298 11.70 10.80 -0.57
N ILE A 299 10.37 10.87 -0.68
CA ILE A 299 9.64 12.06 -1.05
C ILE A 299 9.83 13.15 0.02
N HIS A 300 10.13 14.37 -0.43
CA HIS A 300 10.34 15.50 0.47
C HIS A 300 9.00 15.98 1.06
N PRO A 301 8.94 16.43 2.33
CA PRO A 301 7.70 16.92 2.95
C PRO A 301 6.96 18.00 2.13
N ASP A 302 7.68 18.79 1.34
CA ASP A 302 7.10 19.84 0.50
C ASP A 302 6.22 19.26 -0.61
N GLN A 303 6.60 18.12 -1.17
CA GLN A 303 5.82 17.43 -2.20
C GLN A 303 4.54 16.81 -1.61
N PHE A 304 4.58 16.33 -0.36
CA PHE A 304 3.36 15.92 0.35
C PHE A 304 2.39 17.08 0.55
N ARG A 305 2.89 18.27 0.94
CA ARG A 305 2.05 19.48 1.06
C ARG A 305 1.44 19.87 -0.28
N TRP A 306 2.24 19.82 -1.35
CA TRP A 306 1.75 20.05 -2.71
C TRP A 306 0.67 19.03 -3.13
N TYR A 307 0.86 17.73 -2.85
CA TYR A 307 -0.17 16.73 -3.12
C TYR A 307 -1.48 16.99 -2.39
N LYS A 308 -1.42 17.47 -1.14
CA LYS A 308 -2.61 17.88 -0.40
C LYS A 308 -3.36 19.00 -1.09
N GLU A 309 -2.65 20.10 -1.38
CA GLU A 309 -3.23 21.28 -2.03
C GLU A 309 -3.86 20.92 -3.38
N VAL A 310 -3.19 20.10 -4.19
CA VAL A 310 -3.70 19.70 -5.51
C VAL A 310 -4.89 18.73 -5.40
N GLY A 311 -4.83 17.74 -4.49
CA GLY A 311 -5.92 16.79 -4.31
C GLY A 311 -7.21 17.46 -3.82
N GLU A 312 -7.09 18.38 -2.86
CA GLU A 312 -8.22 19.20 -2.38
C GLU A 312 -8.76 20.12 -3.50
N ALA A 313 -7.87 20.76 -4.27
CA ALA A 313 -8.27 21.61 -5.40
C ALA A 313 -8.94 20.83 -6.54
N LYS A 314 -8.62 19.55 -6.73
CA LYS A 314 -9.28 18.66 -7.71
C LYS A 314 -10.69 18.23 -7.27
N GLY A 315 -11.01 18.34 -5.98
CA GLY A 315 -12.35 18.05 -5.45
C GLY A 315 -12.42 16.87 -4.47
N ILE A 316 -11.29 16.36 -3.97
CA ILE A 316 -11.29 15.43 -2.85
C ILE A 316 -11.55 16.24 -1.57
N GLU A 317 -12.54 15.86 -0.77
CA GLU A 317 -12.98 16.65 0.38
C GLU A 317 -11.88 16.81 1.44
N HIS A 318 -11.13 15.74 1.71
CA HIS A 318 -10.04 15.76 2.66
C HIS A 318 -8.82 14.99 2.15
N VAL A 319 -7.65 15.63 2.19
CA VAL A 319 -6.38 14.96 1.88
C VAL A 319 -5.44 15.02 3.08
N GLU A 320 -5.17 13.85 3.65
CA GLU A 320 -4.14 13.67 4.68
C GLU A 320 -2.85 13.21 4.00
N SER A 321 -1.80 14.03 4.03
CA SER A 321 -0.61 13.83 3.20
C SER A 321 0.64 14.19 3.97
N GLY A 322 1.53 13.21 4.14
CA GLY A 322 2.77 13.41 4.85
C GLY A 322 3.64 12.17 4.93
N PRO A 323 4.94 12.31 5.25
CA PRO A 323 5.87 11.19 5.22
C PRO A 323 5.49 10.02 6.13
N LEU A 324 4.82 10.31 7.25
CA LEU A 324 4.43 9.31 8.25
C LEU A 324 2.94 8.96 8.21
N VAL A 325 2.19 9.56 7.28
CA VAL A 325 0.76 9.27 7.14
C VAL A 325 0.58 7.79 6.80
N ARG A 326 -0.47 7.23 7.37
CA ARG A 326 -0.98 5.88 7.15
C ARG A 326 -2.48 5.99 6.96
N SER A 327 -3.10 4.98 6.35
CA SER A 327 -4.54 4.99 6.13
C SER A 327 -5.34 5.24 7.41
N SER A 328 -4.91 4.74 8.57
CA SER A 328 -5.59 4.97 9.85
C SER A 328 -5.03 6.13 10.69
N TYR A 329 -4.09 6.93 10.16
CA TYR A 329 -3.56 8.09 10.87
C TYR A 329 -4.60 9.22 10.88
N HIS A 330 -4.87 9.80 12.06
CA HIS A 330 -5.91 10.82 12.31
C HIS A 330 -7.29 10.48 11.74
N ALA A 331 -7.61 9.19 11.62
CA ALA A 331 -8.87 8.73 11.04
C ALA A 331 -10.11 9.28 11.76
N GLU A 332 -10.01 9.60 13.05
CA GLU A 332 -11.08 10.23 13.83
C GLU A 332 -11.48 11.63 13.33
N ARG A 333 -10.63 12.28 12.53
CA ARG A 333 -10.88 13.60 11.92
C ARG A 333 -11.52 13.50 10.54
N HIS A 334 -11.64 12.29 10.02
CA HIS A 334 -12.11 12.02 8.68
C HIS A 334 -13.58 11.62 8.64
N VAL A 335 -14.27 11.52 9.78
CA VAL A 335 -15.68 11.11 9.88
C VAL A 335 -16.59 12.18 9.29
#